data_AF-A0A453MVT7-F1
#
_entry.id   AF-A0A453MVT7-F1
#
_cell.length_a   1.000
_cell.length_b   1.000
_cell.length_c   1.000
_cell.angle_alpha   90.00
_cell.angle_beta   90.00
_cell.angle_gamma   90.00
#
_symmetry.space_group_name_H-M   'P 1'
#
loop_
_entity.id
_entity.type
_entity.pdbx_description
1 polymer ?
#
loop_
_entity_poly.entity_id
_entity_poly.type
_entity_poly.pdbx_seq_one_letter_code
_entity_poly.pdbx_strand_id
1 'polypeptide(L)'
;MYRVTGDDWDSWKDVRPHFDVARSFAAANKIGAPGLRGRSWPDLDMLPFGWLTDAGANQGPHRTTSLTFDEQTTQMGLWSMAKSPLMYGGDLRHLDDRTFNLITHPTLLKINHHSRNNMEFGYIHSERASKPDEQSGRSKSGYPVDVTNNGGMVLGLSTCSDKSAVGWHRSSEDRICRSHGIQNGNASFCISKAKLLPTSDGVTMSSGEDQAKFHLTGIDTDDGCLDASVSPWRTSSASQTPMFSACEQHTKQVWELTENGQLVSSYSGLCATMRSNKEGENETTGARAWTAIGDKGEIYVAIFNLDTARRKITV
;
A
#
# COMPACT_ATOMS: atom_id res chain seq x y z
N MET A 1 -24.23 -0.29 -6.56
CA MET A 1 -22.88 -0.32 -7.15
C MET A 1 -22.60 1.02 -7.79
N TYR A 2 -21.33 1.39 -7.91
CA TYR A 2 -20.88 2.58 -8.63
C TYR A 2 -19.51 2.28 -9.24
N ARG A 3 -19.34 2.58 -10.53
CA ARG A 3 -18.09 2.31 -11.23
C ARG A 3 -16.97 3.18 -10.65
N VAL A 4 -15.82 2.57 -10.36
CA VAL A 4 -14.67 3.25 -9.75
C VAL A 4 -13.45 3.36 -10.67
N THR A 5 -13.53 2.76 -11.85
CA THR A 5 -12.49 2.74 -12.89
C THR A 5 -13.07 3.20 -14.24
N GLY A 6 -12.19 3.35 -15.23
CA GLY A 6 -12.61 3.37 -16.64
C GLY A 6 -13.12 1.99 -17.08
N ASP A 7 -13.45 1.85 -18.35
CA ASP A 7 -13.88 0.55 -18.88
C ASP A 7 -12.73 -0.47 -18.80
N ASP A 8 -12.99 -1.64 -18.23
CA ASP A 8 -12.04 -2.75 -18.17
C ASP A 8 -12.13 -3.61 -19.44
N TRP A 9 -10.97 -3.96 -19.97
CA TRP A 9 -10.83 -4.80 -21.17
C TRP A 9 -9.79 -5.88 -20.93
N ASP A 10 -9.69 -6.81 -21.88
CA ASP A 10 -8.88 -8.01 -21.76
C ASP A 10 -7.38 -7.78 -21.99
N SER A 11 -6.83 -6.69 -21.45
CA SER A 11 -5.41 -6.40 -21.45
C SER A 11 -4.90 -6.23 -20.02
N TRP A 12 -3.70 -6.75 -19.73
CA TRP A 12 -3.10 -6.57 -18.40
C TRP A 12 -2.89 -5.11 -18.01
N LYS A 13 -2.76 -4.21 -19.00
CA LYS A 13 -2.62 -2.77 -18.77
C LYS A 13 -3.91 -2.18 -18.18
N ASP A 14 -5.06 -2.77 -18.51
CA ASP A 14 -6.36 -2.35 -17.99
C ASP A 14 -6.65 -3.03 -16.65
N VAL A 15 -6.33 -4.32 -16.51
CA VAL A 15 -6.55 -5.06 -15.25
C VAL A 15 -5.65 -4.56 -14.11
N ARG A 16 -4.37 -4.31 -14.35
CA ARG A 16 -3.39 -3.98 -13.29
C ARG A 16 -3.77 -2.75 -12.43
N PRO A 17 -4.17 -1.59 -13.01
CA PRO A 17 -4.59 -0.42 -12.22
C PRO A 17 -5.70 -0.69 -11.21
N HIS A 18 -6.55 -1.71 -11.44
CA HIS A 18 -7.61 -2.06 -10.51
C HIS A 18 -7.09 -2.45 -9.12
N PHE A 19 -5.85 -2.96 -9.00
CA PHE A 19 -5.25 -3.26 -7.70
C PHE A 19 -5.09 -2.02 -6.82
N ASP A 20 -4.62 -0.91 -7.38
CA ASP A 20 -4.42 0.35 -6.64
C ASP A 20 -5.74 1.03 -6.30
N VAL A 21 -6.72 0.95 -7.22
CA VAL A 21 -8.06 1.47 -7.01
C VAL A 21 -8.77 0.66 -5.93
N ALA A 22 -8.81 -0.67 -6.05
CA ALA A 22 -9.42 -1.56 -5.07
C ALA A 22 -8.82 -1.35 -3.67
N ARG A 23 -7.49 -1.26 -3.55
CA ARG A 23 -6.80 -0.91 -2.31
C ARG A 23 -7.31 0.39 -1.71
N SER A 24 -7.37 1.44 -2.52
CA SER A 24 -7.76 2.78 -2.06
C SER A 24 -9.20 2.80 -1.57
N PHE A 25 -10.10 2.09 -2.25
CA PHE A 25 -11.50 1.95 -1.82
C PHE A 25 -11.66 1.06 -0.58
N ALA A 26 -10.85 0.01 -0.44
CA ALA A 26 -10.81 -0.80 0.77
C ALA A 26 -10.33 0.02 1.98
N ALA A 27 -9.21 0.73 1.85
CA ALA A 27 -8.65 1.60 2.90
C ALA A 27 -9.61 2.73 3.30
N ALA A 28 -10.37 3.26 2.35
CA ALA A 28 -11.41 4.27 2.61
C ALA A 28 -12.72 3.68 3.17
N ASN A 29 -12.75 2.39 3.54
CA ASN A 29 -13.93 1.68 4.05
C ASN A 29 -15.15 1.81 3.12
N LYS A 30 -14.93 1.77 1.81
CA LYS A 30 -15.98 1.93 0.80
C LYS A 30 -16.55 0.62 0.29
N ILE A 31 -15.94 -0.52 0.62
CA ILE A 31 -16.47 -1.85 0.31
C ILE A 31 -17.71 -2.11 1.18
N GLY A 32 -18.89 -2.18 0.56
CA GLY A 32 -20.14 -2.42 1.28
C GLY A 32 -20.62 -1.21 2.09
N ALA A 33 -20.22 0.00 1.73
CA ALA A 33 -20.56 1.23 2.46
C ALA A 33 -22.09 1.48 2.48
N PRO A 34 -22.63 2.17 3.52
CA PRO A 34 -24.03 2.55 3.56
C PRO A 34 -24.43 3.40 2.34
N GLY A 35 -25.55 3.05 1.71
CA GLY A 35 -26.15 3.76 0.59
C GLY A 35 -27.67 3.90 0.77
N LEU A 36 -28.33 4.54 -0.20
CA LEU A 36 -29.75 4.93 -0.10
C LEU A 36 -30.73 3.77 0.17
N ARG A 37 -30.45 2.57 -0.36
CA ARG A 37 -31.33 1.38 -0.27
C ARG A 37 -30.61 0.13 0.24
N GLY A 38 -29.53 0.30 1.01
CA GLY A 38 -28.74 -0.82 1.53
C GLY A 38 -27.24 -0.54 1.44
N ARG A 39 -26.46 -1.56 1.10
CA ARG A 39 -25.01 -1.43 0.91
C ARG A 39 -24.66 -1.05 -0.53
N SER A 40 -23.59 -0.30 -0.68
CA SER A 40 -23.00 0.10 -1.95
C SER A 40 -21.66 -0.59 -2.13
N TRP A 41 -21.35 -0.95 -3.38
CA TRP A 41 -20.19 -1.75 -3.72
C TRP A 41 -19.38 -1.04 -4.81
N PRO A 42 -18.05 -0.90 -4.65
CA PRO A 42 -17.19 -0.37 -5.70
C PRO A 42 -17.19 -1.34 -6.86
N ASP A 43 -17.53 -0.86 -8.04
CA ASP A 43 -17.59 -1.65 -9.26
C ASP A 43 -16.30 -1.48 -10.07
N LEU A 44 -15.53 -2.55 -10.12
CA LEU A 44 -14.29 -2.69 -10.90
C LEU A 44 -14.58 -3.01 -12.39
N ASP A 45 -15.84 -2.93 -12.82
CA ASP A 45 -16.32 -3.23 -14.16
C ASP A 45 -16.42 -4.73 -14.47
N MET A 46 -16.88 -5.04 -15.68
CA MET A 46 -17.19 -6.39 -16.14
C MET A 46 -15.93 -7.28 -16.28
N LEU A 47 -16.12 -8.59 -16.22
CA LEU A 47 -15.07 -9.59 -16.46
C LEU A 47 -14.96 -9.87 -17.97
N PRO A 48 -13.86 -9.46 -18.65
CA PRO A 48 -13.71 -9.61 -20.09
C PRO A 48 -13.18 -11.02 -20.44
N PHE A 49 -13.95 -12.04 -20.07
CA PHE A 49 -13.61 -13.46 -20.22
C PHE A 49 -14.33 -14.10 -21.41
N GLY A 50 -13.81 -15.24 -21.87
CA GLY A 50 -14.43 -16.04 -22.92
C GLY A 50 -14.48 -15.34 -24.28
N TRP A 51 -15.63 -15.37 -24.93
CA TRP A 51 -15.84 -14.91 -26.31
C TRP A 51 -16.44 -13.50 -26.34
N LEU A 52 -15.70 -12.53 -26.87
CA LEU A 52 -15.99 -11.09 -26.78
C LEU A 52 -15.57 -10.32 -28.06
N THR A 53 -15.82 -9.02 -28.10
CA THR A 53 -15.43 -8.11 -29.19
C THR A 53 -14.30 -7.17 -28.77
N ASP A 54 -13.69 -6.47 -29.73
CA ASP A 54 -12.76 -5.39 -29.40
C ASP A 54 -13.45 -4.21 -28.71
N ALA A 55 -12.64 -3.41 -28.00
CA ALA A 55 -13.12 -2.23 -27.32
C ALA A 55 -13.88 -1.28 -28.25
N GLY A 56 -15.12 -0.94 -27.88
CA GLY A 56 -16.00 -0.07 -28.66
C GLY A 56 -16.67 -0.72 -29.88
N ALA A 57 -16.46 -2.02 -30.14
CA ALA A 57 -17.10 -2.73 -31.22
C ALA A 57 -18.41 -3.43 -30.76
N ASN A 58 -19.53 -3.12 -31.44
CA ASN A 58 -20.85 -3.62 -31.05
C ASN A 58 -21.26 -4.95 -31.70
N GLN A 59 -20.65 -5.34 -32.84
CA GLN A 59 -21.09 -6.51 -33.63
C GLN A 59 -19.96 -7.43 -34.10
N GLY A 60 -18.70 -7.10 -33.79
CA GLY A 60 -17.53 -7.90 -34.17
C GLY A 60 -16.37 -7.07 -34.74
N PRO A 61 -15.26 -7.72 -35.11
CA PRO A 61 -15.04 -9.18 -35.09
C PRO A 61 -15.05 -9.74 -33.66
N HIS A 62 -15.54 -10.98 -33.52
CA HIS A 62 -15.49 -11.67 -32.24
C HIS A 62 -14.19 -12.46 -32.11
N ARG A 63 -13.69 -12.56 -30.88
CA ARG A 63 -12.48 -13.28 -30.53
C ARG A 63 -12.55 -13.79 -29.10
N THR A 64 -11.65 -14.69 -28.76
CA THR A 64 -11.42 -15.04 -27.36
C THR A 64 -10.70 -13.91 -26.63
N THR A 65 -10.89 -13.83 -25.32
CA THR A 65 -10.11 -12.97 -24.42
C THR A 65 -8.62 -13.15 -24.64
N SER A 66 -7.89 -12.04 -24.58
CA SER A 66 -6.43 -11.96 -24.71
C SER A 66 -5.73 -12.16 -23.36
N LEU A 67 -6.50 -12.20 -22.26
CA LEU A 67 -5.99 -12.54 -20.94
C LEU A 67 -5.63 -14.02 -20.88
N THR A 68 -4.42 -14.29 -20.41
CA THR A 68 -4.01 -15.63 -20.00
C THR A 68 -4.87 -16.14 -18.84
N PHE A 69 -4.98 -17.45 -18.68
CA PHE A 69 -5.78 -18.02 -17.59
C PHE A 69 -5.28 -17.58 -16.20
N ASP A 70 -3.96 -17.41 -16.06
CA ASP A 70 -3.32 -16.88 -14.85
C ASP A 70 -3.78 -15.44 -14.54
N GLU A 71 -3.92 -14.58 -15.57
CA GLU A 71 -4.46 -13.22 -15.44
C GLU A 71 -5.96 -13.21 -15.15
N GLN A 72 -6.74 -14.06 -15.81
CA GLN A 72 -8.18 -14.22 -15.52
C GLN A 72 -8.39 -14.65 -14.06
N THR A 73 -7.60 -15.60 -13.57
CA THR A 73 -7.65 -16.07 -12.18
C THR A 73 -7.25 -14.94 -11.22
N THR A 74 -6.21 -14.18 -11.56
CA THR A 74 -5.76 -13.00 -10.81
C THR A 74 -6.85 -11.92 -10.73
N GLN A 75 -7.52 -11.63 -11.85
CA GLN A 75 -8.63 -10.69 -11.93
C GLN A 75 -9.82 -11.16 -11.08
N MET A 76 -10.27 -12.40 -11.26
CA MET A 76 -11.38 -12.98 -10.50
C MET A 76 -11.09 -12.99 -8.99
N GLY A 77 -9.85 -13.29 -8.61
CA GLY A 77 -9.38 -13.23 -7.23
C GLY A 77 -9.49 -11.81 -6.64
N LEU A 78 -9.01 -10.79 -7.36
CA LEU A 78 -9.10 -9.41 -6.91
C LEU A 78 -10.55 -8.94 -6.84
N TRP A 79 -11.39 -9.21 -7.84
CA TRP A 79 -12.81 -8.82 -7.83
C TRP A 79 -13.55 -9.47 -6.66
N SER A 80 -13.22 -10.72 -6.34
CA SER A 80 -13.77 -11.42 -5.19
C SER A 80 -13.33 -10.78 -3.87
N MET A 81 -12.03 -10.53 -3.70
CA MET A 81 -11.50 -9.87 -2.50
C MET A 81 -11.98 -8.43 -2.37
N ALA A 82 -12.12 -7.66 -3.44
CA ALA A 82 -12.67 -6.30 -3.41
C ALA A 82 -14.20 -6.27 -3.23
N LYS A 83 -14.86 -7.44 -3.29
CA LYS A 83 -16.31 -7.59 -3.35
C LYS A 83 -16.95 -6.73 -4.46
N SER A 84 -16.27 -6.66 -5.60
CA SER A 84 -16.80 -6.05 -6.82
C SER A 84 -17.99 -6.88 -7.33
N PRO A 85 -19.02 -6.26 -7.94
CA PRO A 85 -19.99 -7.01 -8.73
C PRO A 85 -19.29 -7.92 -9.75
N LEU A 86 -19.77 -9.15 -9.86
CA LEU A 86 -19.24 -10.14 -10.82
C LEU A 86 -20.18 -10.18 -12.02
N MET A 87 -19.90 -9.36 -13.02
CA MET A 87 -20.65 -9.30 -14.28
C MET A 87 -19.82 -9.92 -15.40
N TYR A 88 -20.29 -11.03 -15.97
CA TYR A 88 -19.60 -11.70 -17.07
C TYR A 88 -19.83 -10.97 -18.40
N GLY A 89 -18.76 -10.54 -19.07
CA GLY A 89 -18.85 -9.74 -20.30
C GLY A 89 -18.88 -10.55 -21.60
N GLY A 90 -18.53 -11.83 -21.56
CA GLY A 90 -18.47 -12.70 -22.75
C GLY A 90 -19.81 -13.35 -23.12
N ASP A 91 -19.84 -13.97 -24.29
CA ASP A 91 -20.95 -14.81 -24.73
C ASP A 91 -20.93 -16.19 -24.04
N LEU A 92 -21.83 -16.41 -23.08
CA LEU A 92 -21.96 -17.66 -22.32
C LEU A 92 -22.27 -18.90 -23.19
N ARG A 93 -22.76 -18.73 -24.42
CA ARG A 93 -22.99 -19.86 -25.35
C ARG A 93 -21.67 -20.47 -25.86
N HIS A 94 -20.58 -19.72 -25.74
CA HIS A 94 -19.23 -20.08 -26.17
C HIS A 94 -18.28 -20.21 -24.97
N LEU A 95 -18.79 -20.66 -23.82
CA LEU A 95 -18.03 -20.80 -22.59
C LEU A 95 -17.26 -22.12 -22.54
N ASP A 96 -15.94 -22.06 -22.35
CA ASP A 96 -15.12 -23.25 -22.13
C ASP A 96 -15.10 -23.68 -20.66
N ASP A 97 -14.79 -24.96 -20.41
CA ASP A 97 -14.81 -25.56 -19.07
C ASP A 97 -13.85 -24.87 -18.09
N ARG A 98 -12.70 -24.35 -18.55
CA ARG A 98 -11.75 -23.68 -17.63
C ARG A 98 -12.31 -22.35 -17.15
N THR A 99 -12.86 -21.56 -18.07
CA THR A 99 -13.52 -20.30 -17.72
C THR A 99 -14.77 -20.55 -16.86
N PHE A 100 -15.58 -21.56 -17.18
CA PHE A 100 -16.73 -21.96 -16.36
C PHE A 100 -16.30 -22.27 -14.92
N ASN A 101 -15.32 -23.15 -14.75
CA ASN A 101 -14.82 -23.53 -13.43
C ASN A 101 -14.27 -22.33 -12.63
N LEU A 102 -13.66 -21.35 -13.29
CA LEU A 102 -13.18 -20.13 -12.65
C LEU A 102 -14.34 -19.26 -12.15
N ILE A 103 -15.35 -18.99 -12.99
CA ILE A 103 -16.48 -18.13 -12.62
C ILE A 103 -17.45 -18.81 -11.64
N THR A 104 -17.42 -20.14 -11.54
CA THR A 104 -18.19 -20.91 -10.56
C THR A 104 -17.36 -21.36 -9.35
N HIS A 105 -16.14 -20.83 -9.17
CA HIS A 105 -15.23 -21.31 -8.13
C HIS A 105 -15.81 -21.01 -6.73
N PRO A 106 -16.14 -22.05 -5.91
CA PRO A 106 -16.94 -21.88 -4.71
C PRO A 106 -16.29 -20.97 -3.67
N THR A 107 -14.97 -21.06 -3.50
CA THR A 107 -14.22 -20.21 -2.55
C THR A 107 -14.25 -18.74 -2.96
N LEU A 108 -14.09 -18.43 -4.25
CA LEU A 108 -14.06 -17.05 -4.75
C LEU A 108 -15.44 -16.40 -4.62
N LEU A 109 -16.50 -17.14 -4.99
CA LEU A 109 -17.87 -16.70 -4.80
C LEU A 109 -18.23 -16.53 -3.32
N LYS A 110 -17.77 -17.44 -2.45
CA LYS A 110 -17.98 -17.32 -1.00
C LYS A 110 -17.30 -16.07 -0.43
N ILE A 111 -16.06 -15.78 -0.84
CA ILE A 111 -15.38 -14.53 -0.48
C ILE A 111 -16.21 -13.33 -0.96
N ASN A 112 -16.53 -13.27 -2.26
CA ASN A 112 -17.26 -12.15 -2.85
C ASN A 112 -18.59 -11.88 -2.13
N HIS A 113 -19.35 -12.92 -1.79
CA HIS A 113 -20.68 -12.75 -1.19
C HIS A 113 -20.64 -12.64 0.35
N HIS A 114 -19.99 -13.58 1.04
CA HIS A 114 -20.14 -13.77 2.48
C HIS A 114 -19.01 -13.17 3.35
N SER A 115 -17.90 -12.72 2.76
CA SER A 115 -16.81 -12.16 3.58
C SER A 115 -17.05 -10.72 4.03
N ARG A 116 -16.30 -10.30 5.04
CA ARG A 116 -16.22 -8.93 5.58
C ARG A 116 -14.77 -8.54 5.87
N ASN A 117 -14.54 -7.25 6.13
CA ASN A 117 -13.22 -6.67 6.41
C ASN A 117 -12.19 -7.02 5.33
N ASN A 118 -12.61 -6.94 4.08
CA ASN A 118 -11.74 -7.22 2.96
C ASN A 118 -10.79 -6.05 2.75
N MET A 119 -9.49 -6.32 2.83
CA MET A 119 -8.47 -5.28 2.74
C MET A 119 -7.15 -5.81 2.20
N GLU A 120 -6.39 -4.94 1.54
CA GLU A 120 -5.01 -5.23 1.21
C GLU A 120 -4.16 -5.16 2.50
N PHE A 121 -3.26 -6.13 2.63
CA PHE A 121 -2.25 -6.18 3.68
C PHE A 121 -0.98 -5.49 3.19
N GLY A 122 -0.56 -4.43 3.89
CA GLY A 122 0.53 -3.55 3.47
C GLY A 122 1.94 -4.16 3.48
N TYR A 123 2.14 -5.33 4.10
CA TYR A 123 3.47 -5.94 4.25
C TYR A 123 3.56 -7.27 3.49
N ILE A 124 3.89 -7.21 2.19
CA ILE A 124 4.56 -8.35 1.57
C ILE A 124 5.98 -7.93 1.18
N HIS A 125 6.97 -8.51 1.87
CA HIS A 125 8.32 -8.59 1.36
C HIS A 125 8.43 -9.80 0.43
N SER A 126 8.58 -9.57 -0.87
CA SER A 126 8.87 -10.63 -1.83
C SER A 126 10.37 -10.88 -1.86
N GLU A 127 10.87 -11.80 -1.05
CA GLU A 127 12.24 -12.30 -1.20
C GLU A 127 12.31 -13.20 -2.44
N ARG A 128 13.06 -12.80 -3.47
CA ARG A 128 13.50 -13.74 -4.50
C ARG A 128 14.44 -14.73 -3.82
N ALA A 129 13.95 -15.93 -3.54
CA ALA A 129 14.78 -17.02 -3.02
C ALA A 129 15.83 -17.41 -4.08
N SER A 130 17.00 -16.78 -4.03
CA SER A 130 18.24 -17.42 -4.44
C SER A 130 18.48 -18.60 -3.49
N LYS A 131 18.93 -19.73 -4.05
CA LYS A 131 19.09 -21.02 -3.35
C LYS A 131 19.74 -20.86 -1.95
N PRO A 132 19.35 -21.69 -0.96
CA PRO A 132 19.79 -21.52 0.41
C PRO A 132 21.26 -21.88 0.56
N ASP A 133 22.09 -20.91 0.94
CA ASP A 133 23.33 -21.19 1.65
C ASP A 133 23.02 -21.30 3.15
N GLU A 134 23.57 -22.35 3.76
CA GLU A 134 23.45 -22.66 5.17
C GLU A 134 24.07 -21.56 6.06
N GLN A 135 23.54 -21.48 7.29
CA GLN A 135 24.07 -20.78 8.47
C GLN A 135 23.67 -19.30 8.63
N SER A 136 22.66 -19.07 9.45
CA SER A 136 22.87 -18.50 10.79
C SER A 136 21.51 -18.24 11.45
N GLY A 137 21.37 -18.71 12.69
CA GLY A 137 20.14 -18.59 13.44
C GLY A 137 19.98 -17.24 14.16
N ARG A 138 18.82 -17.19 14.83
CA ARG A 138 18.44 -16.36 15.99
C ARG A 138 17.74 -15.01 15.73
N SER A 139 16.45 -15.07 16.12
CA SER A 139 15.73 -14.15 17.02
C SER A 139 14.78 -13.10 16.44
N LYS A 140 13.50 -13.36 16.76
CA LYS A 140 12.50 -12.50 17.42
C LYS A 140 11.98 -11.26 16.68
N SER A 141 10.70 -11.39 16.30
CA SER A 141 9.58 -10.50 16.67
C SER A 141 9.82 -8.99 16.60
N GLY A 142 9.17 -8.37 15.63
CA GLY A 142 8.84 -6.95 15.63
C GLY A 142 7.92 -6.67 14.45
N TYR A 143 6.64 -6.46 14.70
CA TYR A 143 5.69 -6.01 13.68
C TYR A 143 6.15 -4.65 13.13
N PRO A 144 6.31 -4.47 11.81
CA PRO A 144 6.37 -3.14 11.23
C PRO A 144 4.93 -2.62 11.09
N VAL A 145 4.65 -1.44 11.64
CA VAL A 145 3.43 -0.64 11.39
C VAL A 145 3.85 0.49 10.43
N ASP A 146 3.04 0.79 9.42
CA ASP A 146 3.37 1.64 8.28
C ASP A 146 2.24 2.64 8.13
N VAL A 147 2.63 3.88 8.43
CA VAL A 147 1.79 5.07 8.53
C VAL A 147 2.09 6.00 7.35
N THR A 148 2.62 5.50 6.24
CA THR A 148 3.16 6.36 5.16
C THR A 148 2.20 6.69 4.02
N ASN A 149 0.89 6.51 4.17
CA ASN A 149 -0.03 6.80 3.06
C ASN A 149 -1.16 7.76 3.45
N ASN A 150 -0.84 9.06 3.45
CA ASN A 150 -1.83 10.12 3.54
C ASN A 150 -1.92 10.85 2.19
N GLY A 151 -2.89 10.46 1.35
CA GLY A 151 -3.16 11.12 0.06
C GLY A 151 -2.14 10.87 -1.05
N GLY A 152 -1.34 9.80 -0.96
CA GLY A 152 -0.34 9.45 -1.98
C GLY A 152 1.00 10.15 -1.83
N MET A 153 1.36 10.64 -0.64
CA MET A 153 2.73 11.08 -0.33
C MET A 153 3.45 10.06 0.55
N VAL A 154 4.68 9.68 0.18
CA VAL A 154 5.52 8.69 0.89
C VAL A 154 6.69 9.41 1.56
N LEU A 155 6.91 9.10 2.84
CA LEU A 155 8.07 9.55 3.61
C LEU A 155 9.30 8.72 3.23
N GLY A 156 10.41 9.38 2.89
CA GLY A 156 11.67 8.76 2.49
C GLY A 156 12.87 9.41 3.15
N LEU A 157 14.07 8.91 2.87
CA LEU A 157 15.38 9.38 3.29
C LEU A 157 16.27 9.59 2.06
N SER A 158 16.96 10.72 2.04
CA SER A 158 17.93 11.06 0.99
C SER A 158 19.11 11.81 1.59
N THR A 159 20.09 12.12 0.75
CA THR A 159 21.09 13.13 1.11
C THR A 159 20.40 14.48 1.35
N CYS A 160 20.92 15.26 2.29
CA CYS A 160 20.41 16.60 2.58
C CYS A 160 20.64 17.61 1.44
N SER A 161 21.33 17.22 0.37
CA SER A 161 21.43 18.04 -0.86
C SER A 161 20.22 17.89 -1.78
N ASP A 162 19.32 16.92 -1.52
CA ASP A 162 18.11 16.71 -2.31
C ASP A 162 17.13 17.88 -2.12
N LYS A 163 16.58 18.41 -3.22
CA LYS A 163 15.56 19.48 -3.18
C LYS A 163 14.31 19.03 -2.40
N SER A 164 14.03 17.73 -2.42
CA SER A 164 12.92 17.12 -1.67
C SER A 164 13.22 16.97 -0.17
N ALA A 165 14.41 17.31 0.33
CA ALA A 165 14.73 17.31 1.76
C ALA A 165 14.37 18.63 2.48
N VAL A 166 14.02 19.67 1.72
CA VAL A 166 13.70 21.02 2.23
C VAL A 166 12.18 21.24 2.31
N GLY A 167 11.74 22.05 3.27
CA GLY A 167 10.35 22.49 3.43
C GLY A 167 9.70 22.07 4.74
N TRP A 168 10.45 21.42 5.64
CA TRP A 168 10.01 21.14 7.00
C TRP A 168 10.06 22.41 7.83
N HIS A 169 9.02 22.64 8.64
CA HIS A 169 8.91 23.78 9.53
C HIS A 169 8.18 23.36 10.80
N ARG A 170 8.48 24.04 11.91
CA ARG A 170 7.77 23.83 13.17
C ARG A 170 6.40 24.50 13.06
N SER A 171 5.32 23.73 13.17
CA SER A 171 3.95 24.26 13.17
C SER A 171 3.41 24.50 14.58
N SER A 172 3.84 23.73 15.57
CA SER A 172 3.61 23.96 17.00
C SER A 172 4.78 23.42 17.81
N GLU A 173 4.82 23.65 19.13
CA GLU A 173 5.88 23.12 19.99
C GLU A 173 6.08 21.61 19.84
N ASP A 174 5.00 20.87 19.58
CA ASP A 174 5.01 19.41 19.46
C ASP A 174 4.77 18.88 18.04
N ARG A 175 4.73 19.75 17.01
CA ARG A 175 4.45 19.33 15.63
C ARG A 175 5.40 19.97 14.62
N ILE A 176 5.99 19.11 13.79
CA ILE A 176 6.79 19.50 12.63
C ILE A 176 5.98 19.18 11.39
N CYS A 177 5.79 20.17 10.52
CA CYS A 177 5.01 20.01 9.30
C CYS A 177 5.84 20.34 8.06
N ARG A 178 5.38 19.84 6.92
CA ARG A 178 5.91 20.18 5.61
C ARG A 178 4.81 20.76 4.75
N SER A 179 5.04 21.96 4.22
CA SER A 179 4.10 22.63 3.31
C SER A 179 4.26 22.09 1.89
N HIS A 180 3.13 21.90 1.19
CA HIS A 180 3.10 21.48 -0.20
C HIS A 180 2.66 22.63 -1.11
N GLY A 181 3.38 22.84 -2.22
CA GLY A 181 3.14 23.93 -3.17
C GLY A 181 2.03 23.65 -4.18
N ILE A 182 0.84 23.24 -3.76
CA ILE A 182 -0.34 23.26 -4.64
C ILE A 182 -1.04 24.60 -4.46
N GLN A 183 -1.18 25.35 -5.55
CA GLN A 183 -2.03 26.54 -5.60
C GLN A 183 -3.44 26.16 -5.12
N ASN A 184 -3.89 26.83 -4.06
CA ASN A 184 -5.20 26.72 -3.41
C ASN A 184 -5.49 25.43 -2.63
N GLY A 185 -4.96 25.38 -1.40
CA GLY A 185 -5.45 24.50 -0.31
C GLY A 185 -4.31 23.87 0.47
N ASN A 186 -4.06 24.34 1.70
CA ASN A 186 -2.97 23.89 2.59
C ASN A 186 -3.08 22.39 2.93
N ALA A 187 -2.52 21.52 2.09
CA ALA A 187 -2.16 20.16 2.48
C ALA A 187 -0.75 20.19 3.07
N SER A 188 -0.65 20.16 4.40
CA SER A 188 0.63 19.98 5.10
C SER A 188 0.72 18.57 5.68
N PHE A 189 1.85 17.90 5.46
CA PHE A 189 2.16 16.64 6.13
C PHE A 189 2.84 16.96 7.46
N CYS A 190 2.28 16.50 8.58
CA CYS A 190 2.78 16.82 9.91
C CYS A 190 3.22 15.58 10.67
N ILE A 191 4.21 15.69 11.54
CA ILE A 191 4.69 14.62 12.42
C ILE A 191 4.72 15.19 13.84
N SER A 192 4.22 14.42 14.81
CA SER A 192 4.16 14.83 16.21
C SER A 192 5.43 14.40 16.94
N LYS A 193 5.87 15.17 17.94
CA LYS A 193 6.93 14.74 18.85
C LYS A 193 6.44 13.60 19.73
N ALA A 194 7.27 12.56 19.88
CA ALA A 194 7.00 11.47 20.79
C ALA A 194 7.06 11.95 22.25
N LYS A 195 6.07 11.58 23.07
CA LYS A 195 6.19 11.70 24.53
C LYS A 195 6.91 10.47 25.07
N LEU A 196 8.20 10.60 25.34
CA LEU A 196 8.93 9.54 26.05
C LEU A 196 8.45 9.47 27.51
N LEU A 197 7.95 8.31 27.92
CA LEU A 197 7.66 8.03 29.33
C LEU A 197 8.97 8.08 30.14
N PRO A 198 9.02 8.77 31.29
CA PRO A 198 10.20 8.76 32.15
C PRO A 198 10.49 7.34 32.61
N THR A 199 11.74 6.88 32.46
CA THR A 199 12.21 5.66 33.12
C THR A 199 12.29 5.90 34.63
N SER A 200 12.06 4.84 35.40
CA SER A 200 12.00 4.83 36.88
C SER A 200 13.28 5.25 37.62
N ASP A 201 14.31 5.73 36.94
CA ASP A 201 15.53 6.22 37.57
C ASP A 201 15.63 7.72 37.32
N GLY A 202 15.14 8.49 38.30
CA GLY A 202 15.14 9.94 38.28
C GLY A 202 16.54 10.51 38.17
N VAL A 203 16.88 11.02 36.98
CA VAL A 203 17.84 12.10 36.82
C VAL A 203 17.28 13.08 35.80
N THR A 204 16.74 14.19 36.30
CA THR A 204 16.41 15.37 35.51
C THR A 204 17.73 16.01 35.08
N MET A 205 18.18 15.78 33.84
CA MET A 205 19.23 16.59 33.22
C MET A 205 18.54 17.63 32.33
N SER A 206 18.32 18.82 32.88
CA SER A 206 18.02 20.00 32.08
C SER A 206 19.35 20.59 31.58
N SER A 207 19.78 20.20 30.39
CA SER A 207 20.80 20.94 29.62
C SER A 207 20.12 21.73 28.52
N GLY A 208 20.35 23.05 28.49
CA GLY A 208 19.79 23.99 27.52
C GLY A 208 20.24 23.80 26.06
N GLU A 209 20.89 22.68 25.72
CA GLU A 209 21.32 22.32 24.36
C GLU A 209 20.39 21.27 23.69
N ASP A 210 19.44 20.69 24.44
CA ASP A 210 18.59 19.58 23.96
C ASP A 210 17.29 20.03 23.27
N GLN A 211 17.09 21.34 23.03
CA GLN A 211 15.88 21.87 22.39
C GLN A 211 15.83 21.67 20.86
N ALA A 212 16.82 21.02 20.25
CA ALA A 212 16.88 20.80 18.81
C ALA A 212 16.63 19.34 18.38
N LYS A 213 16.71 18.39 19.32
CA LYS A 213 16.67 16.94 19.06
C LYS A 213 15.38 16.31 19.55
N PHE A 214 14.67 15.62 18.66
CA PHE A 214 13.35 15.07 18.97
C PHE A 214 13.17 13.65 18.43
N HIS A 215 12.35 12.88 19.14
CA HIS A 215 11.79 11.63 18.64
C HIS A 215 10.44 11.95 18.01
N LEU A 216 10.10 11.28 16.91
CA LEU A 216 8.96 11.64 16.07
C LEU A 216 7.98 10.48 15.93
N THR A 217 6.68 10.75 16.02
CA THR A 217 5.59 9.76 15.99
C THR A 217 4.61 10.05 14.85
N GLY A 218 4.04 8.98 14.28
CA GLY A 218 3.09 9.05 13.17
C GLY A 218 1.80 9.82 13.50
N ILE A 219 1.04 10.19 12.46
CA ILE A 219 -0.08 11.15 12.55
C ILE A 219 -1.27 10.66 13.40
N ASP A 220 -1.45 9.37 13.62
CA ASP A 220 -2.65 8.85 14.30
C ASP A 220 -2.38 7.63 15.20
N THR A 221 -1.12 7.38 15.59
CA THR A 221 -0.77 6.21 16.42
C THR A 221 0.35 6.54 17.39
N ASP A 222 0.10 6.34 18.69
CA ASP A 222 1.08 6.48 19.77
C ASP A 222 2.14 5.35 19.79
N ASP A 223 2.12 4.43 18.82
CA ASP A 223 2.77 3.12 18.94
C ASP A 223 4.12 2.98 18.21
N GLY A 224 4.74 4.07 17.72
CA GLY A 224 6.06 3.97 17.07
C GLY A 224 6.79 5.29 16.81
N CYS A 225 8.11 5.27 17.00
CA CYS A 225 9.03 6.36 16.72
C CYS A 225 9.73 6.20 15.37
N LEU A 226 9.90 7.30 14.65
CA LEU A 226 10.57 7.36 13.35
C LEU A 226 12.05 6.99 13.50
N ASP A 227 12.44 5.90 12.85
CA ASP A 227 13.74 5.29 12.89
C ASP A 227 14.46 5.51 11.55
N ALA A 228 15.65 6.11 11.62
CA ALA A 228 16.50 6.40 10.49
C ALA A 228 17.40 5.22 10.08
N SER A 229 17.21 4.04 10.68
CA SER A 229 17.90 2.83 10.25
C SER A 229 17.50 2.48 8.81
N VAL A 230 18.52 2.46 7.96
CA VAL A 230 18.37 2.09 6.56
C VAL A 230 18.30 0.56 6.50
N SER A 231 17.21 0.00 5.98
CA SER A 231 17.18 -1.42 5.63
C SER A 231 18.28 -1.71 4.60
N PRO A 232 19.27 -2.58 4.87
CA PRO A 232 20.40 -2.73 3.98
C PRO A 232 20.05 -3.68 2.81
N TRP A 233 19.50 -3.15 1.70
CA TRP A 233 19.58 -3.81 0.39
C TRP A 233 19.79 -2.82 -0.77
N ARG A 234 20.72 -3.20 -1.66
CA ARG A 234 21.40 -2.39 -2.67
C ARG A 234 20.60 -2.25 -3.96
N THR A 235 20.47 -1.04 -4.48
CA THR A 235 21.08 -0.60 -5.75
C THR A 235 21.10 0.94 -5.80
N SER A 236 22.16 1.48 -6.40
CA SER A 236 22.49 2.89 -6.49
C SER A 236 21.39 3.68 -7.24
N SER A 237 20.57 4.42 -6.49
CA SER A 237 19.64 5.53 -6.87
C SER A 237 18.24 5.41 -6.25
N ALA A 238 17.93 4.35 -5.51
CA ALA A 238 16.63 4.19 -4.84
C ALA A 238 16.57 4.96 -3.50
N SER A 239 15.57 5.82 -3.37
CA SER A 239 15.16 6.48 -2.12
C SER A 239 14.99 5.48 -0.99
N GLN A 240 15.69 5.72 0.12
CA GLN A 240 15.63 4.88 1.31
C GLN A 240 14.34 5.22 2.08
N THR A 241 13.63 4.26 2.67
CA THR A 241 12.41 4.55 3.45
C THR A 241 12.71 4.42 4.95
N PRO A 242 12.37 5.41 5.78
CA PRO A 242 12.51 5.28 7.22
C PRO A 242 11.46 4.29 7.76
N MET A 243 11.79 3.60 8.85
CA MET A 243 10.87 2.69 9.53
C MET A 243 10.26 3.38 10.76
N PHE A 244 9.10 2.92 11.23
CA PHE A 244 8.65 3.22 12.60
C PHE A 244 8.97 2.00 13.47
N SER A 245 9.70 2.21 14.58
CA SER A 245 10.04 1.16 15.55
C SER A 245 9.61 1.59 16.95
N ALA A 246 9.61 0.65 17.92
CA ALA A 246 9.25 0.97 19.30
C ALA A 246 10.11 2.13 19.81
N CYS A 247 9.49 3.12 20.46
CA CYS A 247 10.21 4.31 20.94
C CYS A 247 11.28 3.91 21.98
N GLU A 248 12.53 4.15 21.63
CA GLU A 248 13.72 3.88 22.43
C GLU A 248 14.54 5.17 22.52
N GLN A 249 15.21 5.41 23.65
CA GLN A 249 16.20 6.48 23.76
C GLN A 249 17.49 6.08 23.02
N HIS A 250 17.42 5.96 21.70
CA HIS A 250 18.51 5.54 20.84
C HIS A 250 18.73 6.55 19.72
N THR A 251 20.00 6.81 19.37
CA THR A 251 20.40 7.82 18.37
C THR A 251 19.75 7.61 17.00
N LYS A 252 19.40 6.37 16.65
CA LYS A 252 18.65 5.99 15.44
C LYS A 252 17.27 6.65 15.30
N GLN A 253 16.65 7.08 16.41
CA GLN A 253 15.34 7.74 16.44
C GLN A 253 15.43 9.25 16.75
N VAL A 254 16.64 9.81 16.76
CA VAL A 254 16.89 11.23 17.04
C VAL A 254 16.93 12.02 15.75
N TRP A 255 16.04 13.00 15.65
CA TRP A 255 15.91 13.90 14.51
C TRP A 255 16.14 15.35 14.92
N GLU A 256 16.77 16.11 14.04
CA GLU A 256 17.07 17.52 14.21
C GLU A 256 16.49 18.33 13.05
N LEU A 257 15.76 19.40 13.38
CA LEU A 257 15.23 20.33 12.37
C LEU A 257 16.22 21.48 12.20
N THR A 258 16.83 21.58 11.01
CA THR A 258 17.78 22.66 10.70
C THR A 258 17.06 23.96 10.35
N GLU A 259 17.75 25.09 10.49
CA GLU A 259 17.24 26.42 10.07
C GLU A 259 16.89 26.48 8.58
N ASN A 260 17.53 25.64 7.77
CA ASN A 260 17.28 25.51 6.33
C ASN A 260 16.01 24.68 6.01
N GLY A 261 15.23 24.30 7.03
CA GLY A 261 13.98 23.56 6.87
C GLY A 261 14.17 22.10 6.48
N GLN A 262 15.22 21.47 6.99
CA GLN A 262 15.54 20.05 6.74
C GLN A 262 15.46 19.26 8.03
N LEU A 263 14.96 18.03 7.95
CA LEU A 263 14.84 17.15 9.10
C LEU A 263 15.90 16.04 9.01
N VAL A 264 16.97 16.16 9.80
CA VAL A 264 18.20 15.35 9.71
C VAL A 264 18.23 14.28 10.79
N SER A 265 18.61 13.07 10.44
CA SER A 265 18.94 12.04 11.43
C SER A 265 20.38 12.21 11.91
N SER A 266 20.57 12.31 13.22
CA SER A 266 21.92 12.34 13.82
C SER A 266 22.67 11.00 13.70
N TYR A 267 21.96 9.90 13.40
CA TYR A 267 22.54 8.57 13.26
C TYR A 267 23.04 8.28 11.84
N SER A 268 22.19 8.50 10.83
CA SER A 268 22.54 8.19 9.44
C SER A 268 23.09 9.39 8.65
N GLY A 269 22.93 10.62 9.17
CA GLY A 269 23.27 11.85 8.45
C GLY A 269 22.35 12.14 7.26
N LEU A 270 21.25 11.40 7.13
CA LEU A 270 20.27 11.54 6.05
C LEU A 270 19.14 12.48 6.45
N CYS A 271 18.52 13.08 5.43
CA CYS A 271 17.38 13.96 5.60
C CYS A 271 16.07 13.28 5.23
N ALA A 272 15.01 13.57 5.98
CA ALA A 272 13.66 13.13 5.66
C ALA A 272 13.11 13.89 4.43
N THR A 273 12.58 13.12 3.49
CA THR A 273 11.97 13.60 2.24
C THR A 273 10.52 13.14 2.16
N MET A 274 9.71 13.85 1.40
CA MET A 274 8.35 13.46 1.06
C MET A 274 8.29 13.45 -0.47
N ARG A 275 7.89 12.32 -1.04
CA ARG A 275 7.68 12.18 -2.49
C ARG A 275 6.21 11.99 -2.75
N SER A 276 5.67 12.68 -3.75
CA SER A 276 4.33 12.38 -4.24
C SER A 276 4.41 11.11 -5.10
N ASN A 277 3.50 10.16 -4.91
CA ASN A 277 3.31 9.02 -5.80
C ASN A 277 2.84 9.44 -7.21
N LYS A 278 2.71 10.74 -7.49
CA LYS A 278 2.25 11.28 -8.77
C LYS A 278 3.38 11.73 -9.69
N GLU A 279 4.63 11.72 -9.25
CA GLU A 279 5.78 12.01 -10.13
C GLU A 279 6.74 10.84 -10.13
N GLY A 280 6.56 9.99 -11.14
CA GLY A 280 7.38 8.82 -11.38
C GLY A 280 6.47 7.62 -11.67
N GLU A 281 6.31 7.32 -12.96
CA GLU A 281 6.05 5.97 -13.42
C GLU A 281 7.11 5.02 -12.83
N ASN A 282 6.89 4.58 -11.60
CA ASN A 282 7.53 3.39 -11.05
C ASN A 282 6.40 2.50 -10.60
N GLU A 283 5.89 1.79 -11.62
CA GLU A 283 5.40 0.44 -11.53
C GLU A 283 5.71 -0.21 -10.18
N THR A 284 4.71 -0.29 -9.29
CA THR A 284 4.78 -1.16 -8.12
C THR A 284 4.75 -2.61 -8.63
N THR A 285 5.92 -3.07 -9.05
CA THR A 285 6.22 -4.45 -9.38
C THR A 285 6.44 -5.17 -8.06
N GLY A 286 5.52 -6.05 -7.69
CA GLY A 286 5.60 -6.73 -6.40
C GLY A 286 4.42 -7.64 -6.13
N ALA A 287 4.60 -8.51 -5.14
CA ALA A 287 3.53 -9.30 -4.60
C ALA A 287 2.61 -8.44 -3.72
N ARG A 288 1.29 -8.66 -3.82
CA ARG A 288 0.26 -7.99 -3.00
C ARG A 288 -0.51 -9.03 -2.21
N ALA A 289 -0.90 -8.73 -0.97
CA ALA A 289 -1.72 -9.63 -0.14
C ALA A 289 -3.06 -8.98 0.09
N TRP A 290 -4.12 -9.76 0.02
CA TRP A 290 -5.42 -9.37 0.52
C TRP A 290 -5.86 -10.33 1.60
N THR A 291 -6.60 -9.82 2.58
CA THR A 291 -7.23 -10.62 3.62
C THR A 291 -8.72 -10.35 3.66
N ALA A 292 -9.50 -11.36 4.05
CA ALA A 292 -10.93 -11.24 4.28
C ALA A 292 -11.39 -12.22 5.36
N ILE A 293 -12.46 -11.89 6.07
CA ILE A 293 -13.02 -12.72 7.15
C ILE A 293 -14.36 -13.29 6.69
N GLY A 294 -14.51 -14.61 6.70
CA GLY A 294 -15.76 -15.31 6.42
C GLY A 294 -16.82 -15.12 7.50
N ASP A 295 -18.05 -15.51 7.17
CA ASP A 295 -19.20 -15.50 8.08
C ASP A 295 -19.00 -16.40 9.30
N LYS A 296 -18.30 -17.53 9.13
CA LYS A 296 -17.94 -18.47 10.21
C LYS A 296 -16.63 -18.15 10.93
N GLY A 297 -16.01 -17.01 10.62
CA GLY A 297 -14.71 -16.62 11.19
C GLY A 297 -13.47 -17.19 10.48
N GLU A 298 -13.66 -17.85 9.33
CA GLU A 298 -12.56 -18.26 8.46
C GLU A 298 -11.75 -17.05 7.99
N ILE A 299 -10.43 -17.16 7.88
CA ILE A 299 -9.58 -16.10 7.31
C ILE A 299 -9.16 -16.53 5.91
N TYR A 300 -9.49 -15.71 4.92
CA TYR A 300 -9.04 -15.87 3.54
C TYR A 300 -7.82 -14.98 3.31
N VAL A 301 -6.81 -15.52 2.63
CA VAL A 301 -5.61 -14.79 2.26
C VAL A 301 -5.35 -15.02 0.77
N ALA A 302 -5.29 -13.94 -0.01
CA ALA A 302 -4.96 -14.00 -1.43
C ALA A 302 -3.63 -13.29 -1.67
N ILE A 303 -2.67 -13.97 -2.28
CA ILE A 303 -1.37 -13.40 -2.65
C ILE A 303 -1.31 -13.29 -4.17
N PHE A 304 -1.14 -12.07 -4.67
CA PHE A 304 -1.09 -11.74 -6.09
C PHE A 304 0.33 -11.36 -6.49
N ASN A 305 0.93 -12.08 -7.43
CA ASN A 305 2.19 -11.65 -8.04
C ASN A 305 1.90 -10.77 -9.26
N LEU A 306 2.22 -9.47 -9.19
CA LEU A 306 2.02 -8.54 -10.31
C LEU A 306 3.25 -8.38 -11.21
N ASP A 307 4.33 -9.13 -10.97
CA ASP A 307 5.53 -9.12 -11.81
C ASP A 307 5.20 -9.60 -13.23
N THR A 308 5.85 -9.00 -14.22
CA THR A 308 5.69 -9.32 -15.64
C THR A 308 6.17 -10.74 -15.97
N ALA A 309 7.06 -11.32 -15.15
CA ALA A 309 7.59 -12.66 -15.38
C ALA A 309 6.61 -13.80 -15.08
N ARG A 310 5.77 -13.69 -14.04
CA ARG A 310 4.76 -14.70 -13.64
C ARG A 310 3.61 -14.06 -12.87
N ARG A 311 2.46 -13.91 -13.52
CA ARG A 311 1.24 -13.32 -12.96
C ARG A 311 0.37 -14.37 -12.27
N LYS A 312 0.83 -14.92 -11.15
CA LYS A 312 0.14 -16.01 -10.44
C LYS A 312 -0.51 -15.52 -9.15
N ILE A 313 -1.60 -16.19 -8.79
CA ILE A 313 -2.32 -16.00 -7.55
C ILE A 313 -2.38 -17.32 -6.76
N THR A 314 -2.27 -17.21 -5.44
CA THR A 314 -2.59 -18.28 -4.49
C THR A 314 -3.64 -17.74 -3.53
N VAL A 315 -4.75 -18.47 -3.37
CA VAL A 315 -5.90 -18.12 -2.50
C VAL A 315 -6.20 -19.29 -1.56
#